data_AF-A0A7Y0SJP8-F1
#
_entry.id   AF-A0A7Y0SJP8-F1
#
_cell.length_a   1.000
_cell.length_b   1.000
_cell.length_c   1.000
_cell.angle_alpha   90.00
_cell.angle_beta   90.00
_cell.angle_gamma   90.00
#
_symmetry.space_group_name_H-M   'P 1'
#
loop_
_entity.id
_entity.type
_entity.pdbx_description
1 polymer ?
#
loop_
_entity_poly.entity_id
_entity_poly.type
_entity_poly.pdbx_seq_one_letter_code
_entity_poly.pdbx_strand_id
1 'polypeptide(L)' 'KLIPNEGIFHMATDWENYAEHMIEVMNQAPGFENIAKDGDFVPRPDDRPLTKFEARGHRLGHGVWDIKYKRIA' A
#
# COMPACT_ATOMS: atom_id res chain seq x y z
N LYS A 1 2.91 -16.35 8.79
CA LYS A 1 3.98 -15.31 8.75
C LYS A 1 4.43 -15.20 7.29
N LEU A 2 4.63 -14.00 6.74
CA LEU A 2 5.09 -13.83 5.35
C LEU A 2 6.44 -14.52 5.14
N ILE A 3 6.83 -14.91 3.93
CA ILE A 3 8.14 -15.55 3.69
C ILE A 3 9.23 -14.47 3.69
N PRO A 4 10.35 -14.60 4.42
CA PRO A 4 11.46 -13.64 4.33
C PRO A 4 11.99 -13.55 2.89
N ASN A 5 12.31 -12.34 2.44
CA ASN A 5 12.83 -12.01 1.11
C ASN A 5 11.90 -12.30 -0.09
N GLU A 6 10.69 -12.78 0.14
CA GLU A 6 9.70 -13.09 -0.91
C GLU A 6 8.29 -12.56 -0.60
N GLY A 7 7.91 -12.54 0.68
CA GLY A 7 6.59 -12.12 1.11
C GLY A 7 6.38 -10.62 0.96
N ILE A 8 5.25 -10.25 0.36
CA ILE A 8 4.80 -8.88 0.19
C ILE A 8 3.61 -8.64 1.10
N PHE A 9 3.69 -7.59 1.92
CA PHE A 9 2.55 -7.02 2.59
C PHE A 9 2.02 -5.88 1.74
N HIS A 10 0.87 -6.09 1.11
CA HIS A 10 0.20 -5.10 0.27
C HIS A 10 -1.03 -4.57 1.01
N MET A 11 -1.06 -3.27 1.22
CA MET A 11 -2.18 -2.53 1.82
C MET A 11 -2.72 -1.54 0.80
N ALA A 12 -4.01 -1.25 0.87
CA ALA A 12 -4.63 -0.22 0.07
C ALA A 12 -5.70 0.51 0.90
N THR A 13 -5.79 1.82 0.74
CA THR A 13 -6.78 2.66 1.42
C THR A 13 -7.24 3.78 0.49
N ASP A 14 -8.47 4.24 0.64
CA ASP A 14 -9.08 5.38 -0.06
C ASP A 14 -9.08 6.66 0.79
N TRP A 15 -8.36 6.65 1.92
CA TRP A 15 -8.21 7.78 2.84
C TRP A 15 -6.74 8.17 3.05
N GLU A 16 -6.37 9.36 2.58
CA GLU A 16 -5.00 9.92 2.61
C GLU A 16 -4.36 9.91 4.00
N ASN A 17 -5.01 10.53 5.01
CA ASN A 17 -4.46 10.56 6.38
C ASN A 17 -4.21 9.16 6.94
N TYR A 18 -5.04 8.19 6.55
CA TYR A 18 -4.84 6.82 7.00
C TYR A 18 -3.66 6.16 6.25
N ALA A 19 -3.48 6.49 4.98
CA ALA A 19 -2.34 6.05 4.17
C ALA A 19 -1.02 6.57 4.76
N GLU A 20 -0.95 7.85 5.12
CA GLU A 20 0.20 8.46 5.79
C GLU A 20 0.51 7.75 7.11
N HIS A 21 -0.51 7.49 7.92
CA HIS A 21 -0.34 6.77 9.18
C HIS A 21 0.15 5.32 8.97
N MET A 22 -0.36 4.62 7.94
CA MET A 22 0.12 3.28 7.59
C MET A 22 1.62 3.30 7.26
N ILE A 23 2.08 4.30 6.50
CA ILE A 23 3.51 4.47 6.18
C ILE A 23 4.32 4.75 7.45
N GLU A 24 3.86 5.66 8.30
CA GLU A 24 4.55 6.01 9.55
C GLU A 24 4.77 4.77 10.44
N VAL A 25 3.73 3.94 10.58
CA VAL A 25 3.79 2.69 11.35
C VAL A 25 4.71 1.67 10.69
N MET A 26 4.58 1.47 9.38
CA MET A 26 5.37 0.46 8.66
C MET A 26 6.84 0.82 8.53
N ASN A 27 7.18 2.11 8.46
CA ASN A 27 8.57 2.58 8.47
C ASN A 27 9.28 2.30 9.80
N GLN A 28 8.52 2.14 10.89
CA GLN A 28 9.06 1.74 12.20
C GLN A 28 9.02 0.22 12.42
N ALA A 29 8.39 -0.54 11.53
CA ALA A 29 8.20 -1.98 11.69
C ALA A 29 9.48 -2.76 11.33
N PRO A 30 10.12 -3.46 12.29
CA PRO A 30 11.33 -4.21 12.01
C PRO A 30 11.06 -5.40 11.07
N GLY A 31 11.97 -5.62 10.12
CA GLY A 31 11.86 -6.75 9.18
C GLY A 31 10.97 -6.48 7.97
N PHE A 32 10.56 -5.23 7.76
CA PHE A 32 9.85 -4.77 6.56
C PHE A 32 10.62 -3.64 5.88
N GLU A 33 10.57 -3.62 4.55
CA GLU A 33 11.18 -2.57 3.73
C GLU A 33 10.17 -2.10 2.68
N ASN A 34 10.02 -0.78 2.52
CA ASN A 34 9.12 -0.22 1.50
C ASN A 34 9.70 -0.50 0.12
N ILE A 35 8.87 -0.97 -0.82
CA ILE A 35 9.29 -1.26 -2.21
C ILE A 35 8.82 -0.19 -3.22
N ALA A 36 8.26 0.92 -2.73
CA ALA A 36 7.94 2.06 -3.57
C ALA A 36 9.20 2.58 -4.30
N LYS A 37 9.06 2.87 -5.59
CA LYS A 37 10.17 3.38 -6.43
C LYS A 37 10.29 4.89 -6.39
N ASP A 38 9.19 5.59 -6.11
CA ASP A 38 9.09 7.03 -6.10
C ASP A 38 8.15 7.45 -4.97
N GLY A 39 8.69 8.05 -3.91
CA GLY A 39 7.96 8.35 -2.67
C GLY A 39 7.61 7.11 -1.84
N ASP A 40 6.47 7.17 -1.15
CA ASP A 40 6.05 6.13 -0.19
C ASP A 40 4.96 5.19 -0.71
N PHE A 41 4.35 5.52 -1.86
CA PHE A 41 3.24 4.79 -2.45
C PHE A 41 3.66 4.02 -3.70
N VAL A 42 3.04 2.88 -3.95
CA VAL A 42 3.20 2.15 -5.20
C VAL A 42 2.11 2.55 -6.19
N PRO A 43 2.43 2.65 -7.50
CA PRO A 43 1.39 2.81 -8.50
C PRO A 43 0.46 1.60 -8.42
N ARG A 44 -0.84 1.86 -8.61
CA ARG A 44 -1.83 0.80 -8.66
C ARG A 44 -1.46 -0.19 -9.78
N PRO A 45 -1.34 -1.49 -9.49
CA PRO A 45 -1.06 -2.50 -10.51
C PRO A 45 -2.22 -2.61 -11.51
N ASP A 46 -1.92 -2.73 -12.81
CA ASP A 46 -2.92 -2.87 -13.87
C ASP A 46 -3.77 -4.15 -13.72
N ASP A 47 -3.21 -5.17 -13.08
CA ASP A 47 -3.84 -6.47 -12.82
C ASP A 47 -4.79 -6.47 -11.61
N ARG A 48 -4.90 -5.35 -10.86
CA ARG A 48 -5.76 -5.29 -9.67
C ARG A 48 -7.21 -4.93 -10.04
N PRO A 49 -8.17 -5.86 -9.91
CA PRO A 49 -9.57 -5.60 -10.26
C PRO A 49 -10.11 -4.44 -9.43
N LEU A 50 -10.81 -3.51 -10.10
CA LEU A 50 -11.45 -2.39 -9.42
C LEU A 50 -12.58 -2.91 -8.51
N THR A 51 -12.49 -2.64 -7.21
CA THR A 51 -13.57 -2.98 -6.29
C THR A 51 -14.69 -1.94 -6.37
N LYS A 52 -15.90 -2.31 -5.90
CA LYS A 52 -17.06 -1.41 -5.86
C LYS A 52 -16.82 -0.16 -5.00
N PHE A 53 -15.97 -0.26 -3.97
CA PHE A 53 -15.63 0.86 -3.08
C PHE A 53 -14.71 1.87 -3.79
N GLU A 54 -13.74 1.38 -4.57
CA GLU A 54 -12.82 2.23 -5.32
C GLU A 54 -13.49 2.92 -6.49
N ALA A 55 -14.43 2.25 -7.16
CA ALA A 55 -15.27 2.89 -8.18
C ALA A 55 -16.06 4.07 -7.60
N ARG A 56 -16.53 3.96 -6.35
CA ARG A 56 -17.19 5.05 -5.64
C ARG A 56 -16.19 6.13 -5.23
N GLY A 57 -15.00 5.76 -4.74
CA GLY A 57 -13.91 6.68 -4.40
C GLY A 57 -13.50 7.54 -5.58
N HIS A 58 -13.21 6.93 -6.73
CA HIS A 58 -12.88 7.64 -7.98
C HIS A 58 -14.00 8.60 -8.42
N ARG A 59 -15.27 8.19 -8.30
CA ARG A 59 -16.42 9.04 -8.64
C ARG A 59 -16.53 10.27 -7.72
N LEU A 60 -16.06 10.16 -6.49
CA LEU A 60 -16.03 11.25 -5.50
C LEU A 60 -14.71 12.02 -5.51
N GLY A 61 -13.76 11.67 -6.39
CA GLY A 61 -12.45 12.30 -6.48
C GLY A 61 -11.46 11.86 -5.38
N HIS A 62 -11.77 10.80 -4.65
CA HIS A 62 -10.84 10.21 -3.69
C HIS A 62 -9.82 9.36 -4.43
N GLY A 63 -8.54 9.62 -4.15
CA GLY A 63 -7.44 8.77 -4.57
C GLY A 63 -7.52 7.39 -3.92
N VAL A 64 -6.76 6.45 -4.46
CA VAL A 64 -6.50 5.16 -3.80
C VAL A 64 -5.00 5.07 -3.62
N TRP A 65 -4.57 4.85 -2.39
CA TRP A 65 -3.18 4.73 -2.02
C TRP A 65 -2.86 3.25 -1.80
N ASP A 66 -2.10 2.69 -2.73
CA ASP A 66 -1.54 1.35 -2.62
C ASP A 66 -0.14 1.47 -1.98
N ILE A 67 0.13 0.66 -0.95
CA ILE A 67 1.39 0.64 -0.19
C ILE A 67 1.89 -0.81 -0.14
N LYS A 68 3.17 -1.04 -0.44
CA LYS A 68 3.76 -2.38 -0.40
C LYS A 68 5.05 -2.40 0.39
N TYR A 69 5.15 -3.36 1.30
CA TYR A 69 6.38 -3.66 2.04
C TYR A 69 6.82 -5.10 1.77
N LYS A 70 8.11 -5.29 1.54
CA LYS A 70 8.73 -6.60 1.43
C LYS A 70 9.19 -7.03 2.81
N ARG A 71 8.92 -8.28 3.18
CA ARG A 71 9.50 -8.87 4.40
C ARG A 71 10.98 -9.17 4.13
N ILE A 72 11.89 -8.65 4.95
CA ILE A 72 13.33 -8.89 4.84
C ILE A 72 13.87 -9.86 5.90
N ALA A 73 13.15 -10.06 7.01
CA ALA A 73 13.56 -10.94 8.12
C ALA A 73 12.38 -11.70 8.76
#